data_AF-A0AAW4WDJ3-F1
#
_entry.id   AF-A0AAW4WDJ3-F1
#
_cell.length_a   1.000
_cell.length_b   1.000
_cell.length_c   1.000
_cell.angle_alpha   90.00
_cell.angle_beta   90.00
_cell.angle_gamma   90.00
#
_symmetry.space_group_name_H-M   'P 1'
#
loop_
_entity.id
_entity.type
_entity.pdbx_description
1 polymer ?
#
loop_
_entity_poly.entity_id
_entity_poly.type
_entity_poly.pdbx_seq_one_letter_code
_entity_poly.pdbx_strand_id
1 'polypeptide(L)'
;MSYLCRKGLNISGTAYKPGDVIPDGAILPNRVRTLKAVGMISEVAENDGTPVVNSQPVVSGSELSTISIPVKGENGDITLEVTPEEVQTVFSLLQMTANEGITAIGKVESDNVLILVHAVDTRKTIQNAAKERADILSSADDGKNAPNGNGEATKGSENDTKTE
;
A
#
# COMPACT_ATOMS: atom_id res chain seq x y z
N MET A 1 8.46 -36.72 8.64
CA MET A 1 8.28 -35.31 8.22
C MET A 1 7.94 -34.44 9.43
N SER A 2 8.81 -33.49 9.77
CA SER A 2 8.55 -32.48 10.81
C SER A 2 8.03 -31.18 10.22
N TYR A 3 7.40 -30.35 11.06
CA TYR A 3 6.81 -29.08 10.64
C TYR A 3 7.35 -27.93 11.48
N LEU A 4 7.57 -26.77 10.87
CA LEU A 4 7.87 -25.53 11.56
C LEU A 4 6.57 -24.82 11.93
N CYS A 5 6.42 -24.48 13.20
CA CYS A 5 5.33 -23.65 13.71
C CYS A 5 5.51 -22.20 13.23
N ARG A 6 4.56 -21.67 12.45
CA ARG A 6 4.58 -20.28 11.97
C ARG A 6 3.77 -19.34 12.85
N LYS A 7 2.73 -19.86 13.49
CA LYS A 7 1.85 -19.11 14.40
C LYS A 7 1.53 -19.98 15.60
N GLY A 8 1.47 -19.40 16.79
CA GLY A 8 1.28 -20.16 18.02
C GLY A 8 0.01 -21.03 17.98
N LEU A 9 0.16 -22.31 18.29
CA LEU A 9 -0.95 -23.27 18.32
C LEU A 9 -0.76 -24.34 19.39
N ASN A 10 -1.88 -24.90 19.87
CA ASN A 10 -1.87 -26.04 20.77
C ASN A 10 -2.20 -27.32 19.99
N ILE A 11 -1.34 -28.32 20.10
CA ILE A 11 -1.50 -29.63 19.48
C ILE A 11 -1.38 -30.69 20.57
N SER A 12 -2.43 -31.48 20.75
CA SER A 12 -2.45 -32.59 21.72
C SER A 12 -2.06 -32.21 23.15
N GLY A 13 -2.37 -30.96 23.56
CA GLY A 13 -2.04 -30.44 24.89
C GLY A 13 -0.70 -29.69 24.95
N THR A 14 0.15 -29.79 23.94
CA THR A 14 1.43 -29.09 23.85
C THR A 14 1.27 -27.76 23.12
N ALA A 15 1.70 -26.67 23.76
CA ALA A 15 1.72 -25.34 23.16
C ALA A 15 3.02 -25.14 22.38
N TYR A 16 2.91 -24.88 21.09
CA TYR A 16 4.02 -24.55 20.20
C TYR A 16 4.00 -23.05 19.89
N LYS A 17 5.15 -22.39 20.00
CA LYS A 17 5.37 -20.99 19.66
C LYS A 17 5.89 -20.87 18.22
N PRO A 18 5.74 -19.70 17.58
CA PRO A 18 6.36 -19.45 16.27
C PRO A 18 7.87 -19.73 16.32
N GLY A 19 8.37 -20.51 15.36
CA GLY A 19 9.76 -20.97 15.30
C GLY A 19 9.98 -22.39 15.83
N ASP A 20 9.04 -22.95 16.60
CA ASP A 20 9.20 -24.30 17.15
C ASP A 20 9.08 -25.38 16.08
N VAL A 21 9.90 -26.43 16.17
CA VAL A 21 9.78 -27.63 15.34
C VAL A 21 8.79 -28.59 15.99
N ILE A 22 7.72 -28.87 15.26
CA ILE A 22 6.68 -29.86 15.59
C ILE A 22 7.13 -31.21 15.02
N PRO A 23 7.35 -32.23 15.86
CA PRO A 23 7.81 -33.53 15.41
C PRO A 23 6.76 -34.25 14.58
N ASP A 24 7.22 -35.21 13.77
CA ASP A 24 6.32 -36.06 12.98
C ASP A 24 5.36 -36.83 13.91
N GLY A 25 4.13 -37.02 13.45
CA GLY A 25 3.07 -37.68 14.23
C GLY A 25 2.41 -36.82 15.32
N ALA A 26 2.96 -35.66 15.69
CA ALA A 26 2.28 -34.76 16.64
C ALA A 26 1.00 -34.17 16.03
N ILE A 27 1.01 -33.89 14.74
CA ILE A 27 -0.14 -33.37 13.99
C ILE A 27 -0.87 -34.54 13.33
N LEU A 28 -2.18 -34.66 13.60
CA LEU A 28 -3.02 -35.64 12.90
C LEU A 28 -3.02 -35.37 11.38
N PRO A 29 -2.87 -36.40 10.52
CA PRO A 29 -2.78 -36.23 9.07
C PRO A 29 -3.91 -35.38 8.46
N ASN A 30 -5.15 -35.55 8.95
CA ASN A 30 -6.32 -34.80 8.49
C ASN A 30 -6.24 -33.29 8.80
N ARG A 31 -5.40 -32.86 9.74
CA ARG A 31 -5.22 -31.45 10.12
C ARG A 31 -4.08 -30.77 9.38
N VAL A 32 -3.11 -31.54 8.85
CA VAL A 32 -1.91 -30.99 8.20
C VAL A 32 -2.27 -30.08 7.04
N ARG A 33 -3.15 -30.52 6.12
CA ARG A 33 -3.56 -29.71 4.96
C ARG A 33 -4.16 -28.38 5.38
N THR A 34 -5.08 -28.40 6.35
CA THR A 34 -5.75 -27.19 6.85
C THR A 34 -4.75 -26.27 7.51
N LEU A 35 -3.87 -26.79 8.39
CA LEU A 35 -2.86 -25.98 9.09
C LEU A 35 -1.82 -25.37 8.14
N LYS A 36 -1.46 -26.07 7.05
CA LYS A 36 -0.65 -25.50 5.96
C LYS A 36 -1.42 -24.41 5.22
N ALA A 37 -2.69 -24.66 4.87
CA ALA A 37 -3.52 -23.72 4.11
C ALA A 37 -3.79 -22.40 4.86
N VAL A 38 -3.96 -22.45 6.18
CA VAL A 38 -4.14 -21.24 7.02
C VAL A 38 -2.80 -20.63 7.49
N GLY A 39 -1.66 -21.15 7.01
CA GLY A 39 -0.33 -20.62 7.30
C GLY A 39 0.15 -20.81 8.75
N MET A 40 -0.42 -21.77 9.50
CA MET A 40 0.01 -22.05 10.88
C MET A 40 1.26 -22.92 10.96
N ILE A 41 1.50 -23.78 9.97
CA ILE A 41 2.67 -24.66 9.91
C ILE A 41 3.28 -24.66 8.50
N SER A 42 4.59 -24.90 8.40
CA SER A 42 5.29 -25.18 7.15
C SER A 42 6.13 -26.44 7.26
N GLU A 43 6.39 -27.13 6.16
CA GLU A 43 7.17 -28.37 6.16
C GLU A 43 8.67 -28.06 6.30
N VAL A 44 9.37 -28.84 7.14
CA VAL A 44 10.83 -28.76 7.23
C VAL A 44 11.39 -29.88 6.36
N ALA A 45 12.07 -29.52 5.27
CA ALA A 45 12.81 -30.49 4.48
C ALA A 45 14.00 -30.99 5.31
N GLU A 46 14.14 -32.30 5.44
CA GLU A 46 15.31 -32.92 6.07
C GLU A 46 16.53 -32.65 5.18
N ASN A 47 17.26 -31.58 5.47
CA ASN A 47 18.61 -31.37 4.97
C ASN A 47 19.58 -31.59 6.12
N ASP A 48 20.35 -32.65 5.97
CA ASP A 48 21.48 -33.03 6.81
C ASP A 48 22.51 -31.88 6.78
N GLY A 49 22.84 -31.31 7.95
CA GLY A 49 23.87 -30.29 8.11
C GLY A 49 23.37 -28.95 8.65
N THR A 50 23.62 -28.71 9.94
CA THR A 50 23.53 -27.38 10.56
C THR A 50 24.34 -26.33 9.79
N PRO A 51 23.82 -25.11 9.64
CA PRO A 51 24.59 -23.97 10.12
C PRO A 51 23.75 -22.96 10.92
N VAL A 52 24.32 -22.60 12.07
CA VAL A 52 24.37 -21.29 12.74
C VAL A 52 23.17 -20.35 12.68
N VAL A 53 22.77 -19.95 13.89
CA VAL A 53 22.21 -18.62 14.23
C VAL A 53 22.89 -17.54 13.39
N ASN A 54 22.20 -17.05 12.37
CA ASN A 54 22.27 -15.65 12.01
C ASN A 54 20.94 -15.03 12.44
N SER A 55 20.98 -14.31 13.55
CA SER A 55 20.04 -13.23 13.86
C SER A 55 20.20 -12.14 12.80
N GLN A 56 19.86 -12.46 11.56
CA GLN A 56 19.53 -11.43 10.60
C GLN A 56 18.11 -11.03 10.97
N PRO A 57 17.81 -9.74 11.23
CA PRO A 57 16.42 -9.34 11.21
C PRO A 57 15.94 -9.79 9.84
N VAL A 58 15.03 -10.76 9.82
CA VAL A 58 14.21 -10.96 8.63
C VAL A 58 13.45 -9.66 8.59
N VAL A 59 14.03 -8.69 7.88
CA VAL A 59 13.26 -7.66 7.23
C VAL A 59 12.24 -8.50 6.50
N SER A 60 11.04 -8.57 7.08
CA SER A 60 9.85 -8.88 6.33
C SER A 60 9.90 -7.87 5.20
N GLY A 61 10.53 -8.27 4.09
CA GLY A 61 10.07 -7.89 2.78
C GLY A 61 8.67 -8.47 2.74
N SER A 62 7.74 -7.74 3.36
CA SER A 62 6.35 -7.78 2.96
C SER A 62 6.44 -7.34 1.51
N GLU A 63 6.59 -8.31 0.60
CA GLU A 63 6.21 -8.07 -0.77
C GLU A 63 4.76 -7.63 -0.65
N LEU A 64 4.53 -6.33 -0.82
CA LEU A 64 3.22 -5.73 -0.69
C LEU A 64 2.39 -6.40 -1.78
N SER A 65 1.66 -7.44 -1.41
CA SER A 65 0.83 -8.19 -2.33
C SER A 65 -0.28 -7.25 -2.76
N THR A 66 -0.16 -6.70 -3.97
CA THR A 66 -1.19 -5.88 -4.59
C THR A 66 -2.32 -6.78 -5.09
N ILE A 67 -3.52 -6.22 -5.16
CA ILE A 67 -4.67 -6.83 -5.82
C ILE A 67 -5.00 -6.02 -7.07
N SER A 68 -5.17 -6.72 -8.20
CA SER A 68 -5.66 -6.12 -9.44
C SER A 68 -7.16 -5.91 -9.37
N ILE A 69 -7.61 -4.65 -9.41
CA ILE A 69 -9.03 -4.27 -9.36
C ILE A 69 -9.42 -3.63 -10.70
N PRO A 70 -10.31 -4.26 -11.50
CA PRO A 70 -10.86 -3.61 -12.68
C PRO A 70 -11.91 -2.57 -12.27
N VAL A 71 -11.79 -1.36 -12.83
CA VAL A 71 -12.66 -0.23 -12.57
C VAL A 71 -13.17 0.34 -13.89
N LYS A 72 -14.45 0.67 -13.96
CA LYS A 72 -15.03 1.32 -15.14
C LYS A 72 -14.68 2.80 -15.15
N GLY A 73 -13.83 3.21 -16.09
CA GLY A 73 -13.49 4.61 -16.32
C GLY A 73 -14.40 5.28 -17.36
N GLU A 74 -14.37 6.60 -17.43
CA GLU A 74 -15.11 7.38 -18.43
C GLU A 74 -14.61 7.12 -19.86
N ASN A 75 -13.30 6.82 -20.01
CA ASN A 75 -12.63 6.59 -21.29
C ASN A 75 -12.35 5.10 -21.57
N GLY A 76 -12.93 4.20 -20.79
CA GLY A 76 -12.69 2.76 -20.86
C GLY A 76 -12.39 2.15 -19.49
N ASP A 77 -12.48 0.83 -19.41
CA ASP A 77 -12.15 0.08 -18.19
C ASP A 77 -10.64 0.13 -17.94
N ILE A 78 -10.25 0.37 -16.70
CA ILE A 78 -8.87 0.42 -16.22
C ILE A 78 -8.65 -0.67 -15.18
N THR A 79 -7.40 -1.12 -15.01
CA THR A 79 -7.03 -2.07 -13.94
C THR A 79 -6.05 -1.39 -13.01
N LEU A 80 -6.38 -1.36 -11.71
CA LEU A 80 -5.55 -0.76 -10.66
C LEU A 80 -4.84 -1.85 -9.86
N GLU A 81 -3.55 -1.66 -9.59
CA GLU A 81 -2.80 -2.48 -8.64
C GLU A 81 -2.85 -1.82 -7.27
N VAL A 82 -3.63 -2.39 -6.36
CA VAL A 82 -4.00 -1.74 -5.09
C VAL A 82 -3.43 -2.53 -3.92
N THR A 83 -2.81 -1.85 -2.97
CA THR A 83 -2.30 -2.46 -1.74
C THR A 83 -3.44 -2.71 -0.72
N PRO A 84 -3.26 -3.64 0.22
CA PRO A 84 -4.25 -3.86 1.28
C PRO A 84 -4.53 -2.61 2.14
N GLU A 85 -3.55 -1.72 2.31
CA GLU A 85 -3.69 -0.47 3.05
C GLU A 85 -4.60 0.52 2.31
N GLU A 86 -4.39 0.69 1.01
CA GLU A 86 -5.24 1.53 0.17
C GLU A 86 -6.70 1.04 0.18
N VAL A 87 -6.91 -0.29 0.11
CA VAL A 87 -8.25 -0.87 0.23
C VAL A 87 -8.90 -0.50 1.58
N GLN A 88 -8.16 -0.59 2.69
CA GLN A 88 -8.67 -0.19 4.01
C GLN A 88 -9.03 1.30 4.05
N THR A 89 -8.21 2.16 3.43
CA THR A 89 -8.50 3.59 3.31
C THR A 89 -9.81 3.84 2.55
N VAL A 90 -10.01 3.18 1.40
CA VAL A 90 -11.25 3.30 0.62
C VAL A 90 -12.47 2.91 1.46
N PHE A 91 -12.45 1.75 2.12
CA PHE A 91 -13.58 1.32 2.95
C PHE A 91 -13.82 2.23 4.16
N SER A 92 -12.77 2.82 4.71
CA SER A 92 -12.90 3.81 5.78
C SER A 92 -13.63 5.06 5.29
N LEU A 93 -13.25 5.59 4.12
CA LEU A 93 -13.89 6.77 3.51
C LEU A 93 -15.36 6.53 3.15
N LEU A 94 -15.69 5.34 2.62
CA LEU A 94 -17.07 4.99 2.28
C LEU A 94 -18.00 4.97 3.51
N GLN A 95 -17.47 4.66 4.69
CA GLN A 95 -18.24 4.59 5.94
C GLN A 95 -18.34 5.92 6.69
N MET A 96 -17.49 6.90 6.37
CA MET A 96 -17.53 8.24 6.98
C MET A 96 -18.78 9.01 6.58
N THR A 97 -19.14 10.04 7.34
CA THR A 97 -20.12 11.03 6.88
C THR A 97 -19.57 11.87 5.74
N ALA A 98 -20.42 12.59 5.01
CA ALA A 98 -19.98 13.42 3.89
C ALA A 98 -18.92 14.47 4.31
N ASN A 99 -19.13 15.16 5.44
CA ASN A 99 -18.23 16.22 5.90
C ASN A 99 -16.87 15.67 6.36
N GLU A 100 -16.88 14.56 7.09
CA GLU A 100 -15.65 13.87 7.51
C GLU A 100 -14.89 13.32 6.31
N GLY A 101 -15.61 12.67 5.38
CA GLY A 101 -15.05 12.10 4.16
C GLY A 101 -14.36 13.13 3.29
N ILE A 102 -14.98 14.30 3.04
CA ILE A 102 -14.35 15.40 2.27
C ILE A 102 -13.04 15.83 2.93
N THR A 103 -13.04 16.00 4.25
CA THR A 103 -11.85 16.41 5.01
C THR A 103 -10.74 15.35 4.93
N ALA A 104 -11.10 14.08 5.01
CA ALA A 104 -10.16 12.96 4.92
C ALA A 104 -9.58 12.81 3.51
N ILE A 105 -10.41 12.96 2.46
CA ILE A 105 -9.98 12.92 1.05
C ILE A 105 -8.94 13.98 0.75
N GLY A 106 -9.06 15.18 1.33
CA GLY A 106 -8.06 16.24 1.17
C GLY A 106 -6.65 15.87 1.63
N LYS A 107 -6.49 14.78 2.40
CA LYS A 107 -5.20 14.26 2.89
C LYS A 107 -4.73 13.01 2.15
N VAL A 108 -5.52 12.47 1.22
CA VAL A 108 -5.15 11.28 0.45
C VAL A 108 -4.12 11.67 -0.61
N GLU A 109 -3.10 10.84 -0.75
CA GLU A 109 -2.00 11.02 -1.72
C GLU A 109 -1.96 9.89 -2.78
N SER A 110 -2.74 8.81 -2.58
CA SER A 110 -2.81 7.70 -3.53
C SER A 110 -3.89 7.93 -4.58
N ASP A 111 -3.49 7.97 -5.85
CA ASP A 111 -4.42 8.02 -6.98
C ASP A 111 -5.34 6.79 -7.02
N ASN A 112 -4.82 5.61 -6.68
CA ASN A 112 -5.63 4.39 -6.63
C ASN A 112 -6.82 4.54 -5.66
N VAL A 113 -6.58 5.12 -4.48
CA VAL A 113 -7.64 5.39 -3.49
C VAL A 113 -8.64 6.40 -4.05
N LEU A 114 -8.17 7.49 -4.66
CA LEU A 114 -9.04 8.53 -5.21
C LEU A 114 -9.90 8.03 -6.37
N ILE A 115 -9.32 7.26 -7.29
CA ILE A 115 -10.02 6.64 -8.42
C ILE A 115 -11.10 5.68 -7.90
N LEU A 116 -10.76 4.80 -6.95
CA LEU A 116 -11.72 3.86 -6.38
C LEU A 116 -12.87 4.57 -5.67
N VAL A 117 -12.58 5.55 -4.82
CA VAL A 117 -13.60 6.33 -4.11
C VAL A 117 -14.53 7.05 -5.11
N HIS A 118 -13.98 7.68 -6.15
CA HIS A 118 -14.78 8.33 -7.18
C HIS A 118 -15.69 7.32 -7.92
N ALA A 119 -15.20 6.10 -8.18
CA ALA A 119 -15.94 5.09 -8.91
C ALA A 119 -17.06 4.42 -8.08
N VAL A 120 -16.84 4.20 -6.78
CA VAL A 120 -17.72 3.34 -5.96
C VAL A 120 -18.56 4.09 -4.92
N ASP A 121 -18.19 5.32 -4.53
CA ASP A 121 -19.03 6.11 -3.62
C ASP A 121 -20.28 6.61 -4.36
N THR A 122 -21.45 6.58 -3.71
CA THR A 122 -22.72 7.04 -4.32
C THR A 122 -23.00 8.52 -4.06
N ARG A 123 -22.27 9.14 -3.13
CA ARG A 123 -22.46 10.54 -2.72
C ARG A 123 -21.68 11.45 -3.65
N LYS A 124 -22.39 12.26 -4.43
CA LYS A 124 -21.80 13.20 -5.41
C LYS A 124 -20.79 14.17 -4.80
N THR A 125 -21.01 14.59 -3.56
CA THR A 125 -20.07 15.46 -2.83
C THR A 125 -18.72 14.79 -2.60
N ILE A 126 -18.71 13.50 -2.28
CA ILE A 126 -17.50 12.70 -2.09
C ILE A 126 -16.81 12.43 -3.44
N GLN A 127 -17.57 12.05 -4.46
CA GLN A 127 -17.03 11.86 -5.81
C GLN A 127 -16.31 13.13 -6.31
N ASN A 128 -16.96 14.29 -6.19
CA ASN A 128 -16.38 15.56 -6.63
C ASN A 128 -15.10 15.90 -5.84
N ALA A 129 -15.10 15.69 -4.52
CA ALA A 129 -13.91 15.94 -3.70
C ALA A 129 -12.73 15.02 -4.09
N ALA A 130 -13.00 13.75 -4.40
CA ALA A 130 -11.97 12.81 -4.85
C ALA A 130 -11.38 13.22 -6.20
N LYS A 131 -12.23 13.65 -7.14
CA LYS A 131 -11.81 14.16 -8.46
C LYS A 131 -10.95 15.42 -8.33
N GLU A 132 -11.43 16.41 -7.56
CA GLU A 132 -10.68 17.66 -7.34
C GLU A 132 -9.32 17.39 -6.69
N ARG A 133 -9.26 16.46 -5.71
CA ARG A 133 -7.99 16.07 -5.09
C ARG A 133 -7.02 15.44 -6.10
N ALA A 134 -7.52 14.57 -6.98
CA ALA A 134 -6.69 13.95 -8.02
C ALA A 134 -6.15 15.00 -9.02
N ASP A 135 -6.99 15.96 -9.43
CA ASP A 135 -6.58 17.07 -10.32
C ASP A 135 -5.46 17.91 -9.69
N ILE A 136 -5.52 18.16 -8.37
CA ILE A 136 -4.48 18.87 -7.61
C ILE A 136 -3.17 18.08 -7.59
N LEU A 137 -3.21 16.76 -7.33
CA LEU A 137 -2.01 15.92 -7.30
C LEU A 137 -1.35 15.84 -8.68
N SER A 138 -2.15 15.70 -9.74
CA SER A 138 -1.63 15.70 -11.12
C SER A 138 -0.99 17.04 -11.50
N SER A 139 -1.53 18.16 -11.03
CA SER A 139 -0.99 19.50 -11.34
C SER A 139 0.25 19.86 -10.52
N ALA A 140 0.45 19.22 -9.35
CA ALA A 140 1.59 19.49 -8.49
C ALA A 140 2.91 18.91 -9.04
N ASP A 141 2.83 17.84 -9.84
CA ASP A 141 4.02 17.17 -10.40
C ASP A 141 4.63 17.94 -11.59
N ASP A 142 3.84 18.76 -12.30
CA ASP A 142 4.29 19.62 -13.40
C ASP A 142 5.11 20.85 -12.92
N GLY A 143 5.18 21.10 -11.61
CA GLY A 143 5.81 22.28 -11.02
C GLY A 143 7.33 22.18 -10.73
N LYS A 144 7.99 21.04 -10.96
CA LYS A 144 9.45 20.89 -10.79
C LYS A 144 10.25 21.33 -12.02
N ASN A 145 10.05 22.58 -12.47
CA ASN A 145 11.09 23.28 -13.22
C ASN A 145 11.76 24.28 -12.28
N ALA A 146 13.01 23.98 -11.93
CA ALA A 146 13.87 24.85 -11.14
C ALA A 146 14.01 26.23 -11.81
N PRO A 147 13.93 27.36 -11.08
CA PRO A 147 14.50 28.60 -11.55
C PRO A 147 16.03 28.44 -11.50
N ASN A 148 16.64 28.02 -12.61
CA ASN A 148 18.08 28.13 -12.77
C ASN A 148 18.41 29.62 -12.98
N GLY A 149 18.87 30.26 -11.91
CA GLY A 149 19.37 31.63 -11.96
C GLY A 149 20.79 31.68 -12.54
N ASN A 150 20.99 32.56 -13.51
CA ASN A 150 22.19 33.37 -13.78
C ASN A 150 21.87 34.25 -15.01
N GLY A 151 22.30 35.50 -15.17
CA GLY A 151 23.03 36.44 -14.34
C GLY A 151 22.97 37.82 -15.02
N GLU A 152 22.92 38.86 -14.19
CA GLU A 152 23.57 40.17 -14.32
C GLU A 152 23.92 40.76 -15.71
N ALA A 153 23.34 41.95 -16.01
CA ALA A 153 23.92 43.16 -16.63
C ALA A 153 22.73 44.04 -17.11
N THR A 154 22.64 45.37 -17.04
CA THR A 154 23.59 46.45 -16.76
C THR A 154 22.77 47.69 -16.39
N LYS A 155 23.34 48.51 -15.52
CA LYS A 155 22.98 49.91 -15.23
C LYS A 155 22.85 50.74 -16.53
N GLY A 156 21.75 51.47 -16.69
CA GLY A 156 21.55 52.41 -17.79
C GLY A 156 20.51 53.46 -17.42
N SER A 157 20.99 54.56 -16.84
CA SER A 157 20.24 55.79 -16.60
C SER A 157 20.29 56.62 -17.88
N GLU A 158 19.15 56.99 -18.47
CA GLU A 158 19.10 58.08 -19.45
C GLU A 158 17.89 58.99 -19.20
N ASN A 159 18.23 60.27 -19.08
CA ASN A 159 17.38 61.42 -18.85
C ASN A 159 16.69 61.88 -20.14
N ASP A 160 15.61 62.64 -19.95
CA ASP A 160 15.10 63.76 -20.75
C ASP A 160 15.68 64.02 -22.16
N THR A 161 14.83 64.09 -23.19
CA THR A 161 14.79 65.25 -24.10
C THR A 161 13.45 65.39 -24.87
N LYS A 162 12.67 66.41 -24.49
CA LYS A 162 11.95 67.47 -25.26
C LYS A 162 11.61 67.34 -26.77
N THR A 163 10.46 67.95 -27.12
CA THR A 163 10.03 68.59 -28.40
C THR A 163 9.56 67.60 -29.49
N GLU A 164 8.38 67.74 -30.09
CA GLU A 164 7.75 68.93 -30.72
C GLU A 164 6.22 68.96 -30.53
#